data_AF-A0A1C0VRH8-F1
#
_entry.id   AF-A0A1C0VRH8-F1
#
_cell.length_a   1.000
_cell.length_b   1.000
_cell.length_c   1.000
_cell.angle_alpha   90.00
_cell.angle_beta   90.00
_cell.angle_gamma   90.00
#
_symmetry.space_group_name_H-M   'P 1'
#
loop_
_entity.id
_entity.type
_entity.pdbx_description
1 polymer ?
#
loop_
_entity_poly.entity_id
_entity_poly.type
_entity_poly.pdbx_seq_one_letter_code
_entity_poly.pdbx_strand_id
1 'polypeptide(L)'
;MTPNNPKNQGKWTAFVTIGYDLSNPESLATASQDAINQLLIKLPFIPATLDKNSEYGIRFEVKVPIQAPNVRRGILVTKWQMEQGQPRLITNWLKVNKGDN
;
A
#
# COMPACT_ATOMS: atom_id res chain seq x y z
N MET A 1 0.95 -2.32 12.11
CA MET A 1 -0.28 -1.49 11.97
C MET A 1 -1.33 -2.04 12.91
N THR A 2 -2.02 -1.20 13.69
CA THR A 2 -3.13 -1.63 14.55
C THR A 2 -4.43 -1.65 13.73
N PRO A 3 -5.10 -2.80 13.52
CA PRO A 3 -6.31 -2.90 12.70
C PRO A 3 -7.46 -2.00 13.22
N ASN A 4 -7.53 -1.82 14.53
CA ASN A 4 -8.59 -1.07 15.21
C ASN A 4 -8.28 0.42 15.41
N ASN A 5 -7.24 0.98 14.79
CA ASN A 5 -7.02 2.42 14.83
C ASN A 5 -8.11 3.12 13.99
N PRO A 6 -8.99 3.95 14.57
CA PRO A 6 -10.05 4.64 13.81
C PRO A 6 -9.48 5.55 12.71
N LYS A 7 -8.22 6.02 12.84
CA LYS A 7 -7.53 6.79 11.80
C LYS A 7 -7.07 5.95 10.60
N ASN A 8 -7.10 4.62 10.68
CA ASN A 8 -6.81 3.75 9.53
C ASN A 8 -7.98 3.68 8.53
N GLN A 9 -9.16 4.25 8.85
CA GLN A 9 -10.30 4.41 7.93
C GLN A 9 -10.64 3.13 7.13
N GLY A 10 -10.44 1.95 7.71
CA GLY A 10 -10.68 0.68 7.02
C GLY A 10 -9.69 0.34 5.89
N LYS A 11 -8.54 1.01 5.75
CA LYS A 11 -7.54 0.71 4.70
C LYS A 11 -7.06 -0.75 4.71
N TRP A 12 -7.05 -1.41 5.87
CA TRP A 12 -6.70 -2.82 6.00
C TRP A 12 -7.75 -3.76 5.36
N THR A 13 -9.00 -3.32 5.23
CA THR A 13 -10.08 -4.12 4.63
C THR A 13 -9.78 -4.45 3.17
N ALA A 14 -9.03 -3.61 2.46
CA ALA A 14 -8.58 -3.88 1.09
C ALA A 14 -7.68 -5.13 1.03
N PHE A 15 -6.79 -5.32 2.03
CA PHE A 15 -5.94 -6.52 2.10
C PHE A 15 -6.77 -7.77 2.38
N VAL A 16 -7.78 -7.68 3.24
CA VAL A 16 -8.73 -8.77 3.47
C VAL A 16 -9.58 -9.05 2.23
N THR A 17 -9.96 -8.01 1.48
CA THR A 17 -10.73 -8.15 0.23
C THR A 17 -9.97 -8.96 -0.82
N ILE A 18 -8.65 -8.75 -0.91
CA ILE A 18 -7.80 -9.58 -1.76
C ILE A 18 -7.40 -10.90 -1.09
N GLY A 19 -7.78 -11.18 0.15
CA GLY A 19 -7.64 -12.51 0.76
C GLY A 19 -6.44 -12.72 1.67
N TYR A 20 -5.85 -11.65 2.21
CA TYR A 20 -5.01 -11.80 3.39
C TYR A 20 -5.86 -12.11 4.62
N ASP A 21 -5.40 -13.05 5.45
CA ASP A 21 -5.91 -13.24 6.80
C ASP A 21 -5.20 -12.28 7.76
N LEU A 22 -5.99 -11.44 8.42
CA LEU A 22 -5.53 -10.47 9.42
C LEU A 22 -6.26 -10.66 10.77
N SER A 23 -6.90 -11.82 10.96
CA SER A 23 -7.80 -12.10 12.10
C SER A 23 -7.09 -12.19 13.45
N ASN A 24 -5.80 -12.52 13.44
CA ASN A 24 -4.99 -12.72 14.64
C ASN A 24 -3.53 -12.23 14.44
N PRO A 25 -2.74 -12.06 15.52
CA PRO A 25 -1.39 -11.52 15.43
C PRO A 25 -0.43 -12.32 14.53
N GLU A 26 -0.55 -13.65 14.51
CA GLU A 26 0.29 -14.54 13.70
C GLU A 26 -0.03 -14.39 12.20
N SER A 27 -1.32 -14.47 11.84
CA SER A 27 -1.79 -14.24 10.46
C SER A 27 -1.41 -12.84 9.96
N LEU A 28 -1.53 -11.81 10.82
CA LEU A 28 -1.13 -10.45 10.51
C LEU A 28 0.39 -10.33 10.26
N ALA A 29 1.21 -11.02 11.06
CA ALA A 29 2.66 -11.03 10.87
C ALA A 29 3.04 -11.68 9.53
N THR A 30 2.44 -12.83 9.22
CA THR A 30 2.63 -13.54 7.96
C THR A 30 2.20 -12.69 6.75
N ALA A 31 1.00 -12.10 6.80
CA ALA A 31 0.50 -11.21 5.76
C ALA A 31 1.40 -9.97 5.56
N SER A 32 1.90 -9.40 6.66
CA SER A 32 2.81 -8.25 6.60
C SER A 32 4.15 -8.64 5.97
N GLN A 33 4.71 -9.78 6.36
CA GLN A 33 5.98 -10.26 5.83
C GLN A 33 5.88 -10.58 4.34
N ASP A 34 4.79 -11.20 3.90
CA ASP A 34 4.55 -11.45 2.47
C ASP A 34 4.48 -10.15 1.66
N ALA A 35 3.71 -9.16 2.12
CA ALA A 35 3.63 -7.86 1.47
C ALA A 35 5.00 -7.16 1.42
N ILE A 36 5.79 -7.24 2.50
CA ILE A 36 7.16 -6.70 2.56
C ILE A 36 8.07 -7.40 1.55
N ASN A 37 8.05 -8.72 1.48
CA ASN A 37 8.87 -9.49 0.54
C ASN A 37 8.56 -9.09 -0.91
N GLN A 38 7.27 -8.93 -1.25
CA GLN A 38 6.87 -8.47 -2.58
C GLN A 38 7.37 -7.04 -2.86
N LEU A 39 7.32 -6.13 -1.88
CA LEU A 39 7.83 -4.77 -2.03
C LEU A 39 9.34 -4.76 -2.25
N LEU A 40 10.11 -5.52 -1.48
CA LEU A 40 11.56 -5.60 -1.62
C LEU A 40 11.99 -6.08 -3.01
N ILE A 41 11.24 -7.01 -3.61
CA ILE A 41 11.51 -7.52 -4.96
C ILE A 41 11.11 -6.49 -6.04
N LYS A 42 9.98 -5.79 -5.86
CA LYS A 42 9.38 -4.97 -6.92
C LYS A 42 9.86 -3.51 -6.93
N LEU A 43 10.15 -2.92 -5.76
CA LEU A 43 10.51 -1.51 -5.64
C LEU A 43 11.72 -1.08 -6.48
N PRO A 44 12.79 -1.90 -6.65
CA PRO A 44 13.92 -1.52 -7.50
C PRO A 44 13.55 -1.27 -8.98
N PHE A 45 12.41 -1.79 -9.44
CA PHE A 45 11.98 -1.74 -10.84
C PHE A 45 10.74 -0.87 -11.07
N ILE A 46 10.14 -0.33 -10.02
CA ILE A 46 8.93 0.50 -10.12
C ILE A 46 9.32 1.94 -9.81
N PRO A 47 9.42 2.82 -10.84
CA PRO A 47 9.77 4.20 -10.61
C PRO A 47 8.65 4.94 -9.90
N ALA A 48 9.02 5.95 -9.12
CA ALA A 48 8.09 6.96 -8.67
C ALA A 48 7.70 7.88 -9.84
N THR A 49 6.41 8.15 -10.00
CA THR A 49 5.89 9.06 -11.03
C THR A 49 5.40 10.34 -10.39
N LEU A 50 5.50 11.47 -11.11
CA LEU A 50 4.93 12.74 -10.66
C LEU A 50 3.40 12.62 -10.54
N ASP A 51 2.83 12.95 -9.38
CA ASP A 51 1.38 12.97 -9.14
C ASP A 51 0.82 14.37 -9.33
N LYS A 52 1.21 15.30 -8.45
CA LYS A 52 0.79 16.70 -8.51
C LYS A 52 1.81 17.62 -7.88
N ASN A 53 1.86 18.86 -8.36
CA ASN A 53 2.54 19.94 -7.64
C ASN A 53 1.52 20.62 -6.70
N SER A 54 1.89 20.87 -5.46
CA SER A 54 1.05 21.59 -4.48
C SER A 54 1.83 22.72 -3.84
N GLU A 55 1.15 23.67 -3.19
CA GLU A 55 1.79 24.77 -2.45
C GLU A 55 2.78 24.28 -1.37
N TYR A 56 2.61 23.05 -0.90
CA TYR A 56 3.45 22.40 0.11
C TYR A 56 4.63 21.61 -0.49
N GLY A 57 4.72 21.50 -1.82
CA GLY A 57 5.78 20.79 -2.51
C GLY A 57 5.29 19.78 -3.56
N ILE A 58 6.25 19.18 -4.25
CA ILE A 58 6.05 18.22 -5.34
C ILE A 58 5.64 16.87 -4.77
N ARG A 59 4.59 16.26 -5.32
CA ARG A 59 4.14 14.92 -4.93
C ARG A 59 4.52 13.87 -5.97
N PHE A 60 4.94 12.72 -5.45
CA PHE A 60 5.26 11.54 -6.22
C PHE A 60 4.36 10.37 -5.79
N GLU A 61 4.05 9.51 -6.73
CA GLU A 61 3.26 8.30 -6.54
C GLU A 61 4.06 7.07 -6.95
N VAL A 62 3.96 6.00 -6.17
CA VAL A 62 4.46 4.66 -6.49
C VAL A 62 3.28 3.71 -6.45
N LYS A 63 3.09 2.93 -7.51
CA LYS A 63 2.03 1.92 -7.65
C LYS A 63 2.66 0.53 -7.74
N VAL A 64 2.58 -0.25 -6.66
CA VAL A 64 3.13 -1.61 -6.61
C VAL A 64 2.01 -2.64 -6.65
N PRO A 65 1.94 -3.56 -7.64
CA PRO A 65 0.99 -4.65 -7.60
C PRO A 65 1.33 -5.60 -6.44
N ILE A 66 0.35 -5.97 -5.63
CA ILE A 66 0.46 -6.93 -4.54
C ILE A 66 -0.49 -8.09 -4.83
N GLN A 67 -0.01 -9.32 -4.69
CA GLN A 67 -0.80 -10.53 -4.88
C GLN A 67 -0.94 -11.25 -3.53
N ALA A 68 -2.17 -11.52 -3.11
CA ALA A 68 -2.41 -12.30 -1.90
C ALA A 68 -2.25 -13.82 -2.14
N PRO A 69 -2.21 -14.66 -1.09
CA PRO A 69 -2.07 -16.11 -1.22
C PRO A 69 -3.16 -16.78 -2.08
N ASN A 70 -4.37 -16.22 -2.11
CA ASN A 70 -5.48 -16.70 -2.95
C ASN A 70 -5.40 -16.24 -4.42
N VAL A 71 -4.24 -15.72 -4.86
CA VAL A 71 -3.95 -15.23 -6.22
C VAL A 71 -4.65 -13.92 -6.60
N ARG A 72 -5.57 -13.39 -5.78
CA ARG A 72 -6.19 -12.08 -6.04
C ARG A 72 -5.17 -10.96 -5.85
N ARG A 73 -5.39 -9.85 -6.57
CA ARG A 73 -4.43 -8.76 -6.68
C ARG A 73 -5.02 -7.41 -6.28
N GLY A 74 -4.17 -6.55 -5.74
CA GLY A 74 -4.42 -5.13 -5.56
C GLY A 74 -3.20 -4.32 -5.98
N ILE A 75 -3.35 -2.99 -6.04
CA ILE A 75 -2.26 -2.05 -6.30
C ILE A 75 -2.04 -1.26 -5.02
N LEU A 76 -0.87 -1.42 -4.39
CA LEU A 76 -0.46 -0.59 -3.27
C LEU A 76 -0.03 0.77 -3.83
N VAL A 77 -0.82 1.79 -3.52
CA VAL A 77 -0.55 3.16 -3.92
C VAL A 77 0.07 3.91 -2.75
N THR A 78 1.31 4.35 -2.94
CA THR A 78 2.05 5.16 -1.96
C THR A 78 2.31 6.54 -2.54
N LYS A 79 1.89 7.59 -1.83
CA LYS A 79 2.14 8.98 -2.22
C LYS A 79 3.05 9.67 -1.23
N TRP A 80 4.12 10.26 -1.76
CA TRP A 80 5.10 11.05 -1.01
C TRP A 80 5.03 12.51 -1.47
N GLN A 81 5.34 13.43 -0.57
CA GLN A 81 5.53 14.84 -0.89
C GLN A 81 6.93 15.27 -0.46
N MET A 82 7.63 15.98 -1.34
CA MET A 82 8.91 16.60 -1.02
C MET A 82 8.65 17.95 -0.36
N GLU A 83 8.75 18.02 0.97
CA GLU A 83 8.62 19.24 1.76
C GLU A 83 10.04 19.69 2.15
N GLN A 84 10.50 20.85 1.67
CA GLN A 84 11.84 21.38 1.99
C GLN A 84 12.99 20.39 1.71
N GLY A 85 12.86 19.58 0.66
CA GLY A 85 13.83 18.54 0.30
C GLY A 85 13.71 17.22 1.09
N GLN A 86 12.79 17.13 2.05
CA GLN A 86 12.53 15.92 2.84
C GLN A 86 11.27 15.18 2.33
N PRO A 87 11.31 13.85 2.15
CA PRO A 87 10.14 13.08 1.75
C PRO A 87 9.21 12.87 2.95
N ARG A 88 7.94 13.27 2.79
CA ARG A 88 6.86 13.00 3.75
C ARG A 88 5.83 12.05 3.14
N LEU A 89 5.50 10.96 3.84
CA LEU A 89 4.42 10.08 3.42
C LEU A 89 3.07 10.79 3.59
N ILE A 90 2.33 10.96 2.51
CA ILE A 90 1.00 11.57 2.53
C ILE A 90 -0.07 10.51 2.72
N THR A 91 0.00 9.42 1.96
CA THR A 91 -0.93 8.30 2.10
C THR A 91 -0.34 7.03 1.52
N ASN A 92 -0.69 5.92 2.13
CA ASN A 92 -0.47 4.57 1.63
C ASN A 92 -1.80 3.83 1.72
N TRP A 93 -2.24 3.16 0.66
CA TRP A 93 -3.44 2.34 0.64
C TRP A 93 -3.40 1.31 -0.48
N LEU A 94 -4.09 0.19 -0.28
CA LEU A 94 -4.27 -0.82 -1.31
C LEU A 94 -5.55 -0.51 -2.10
N LYS A 95 -5.41 -0.31 -3.41
CA LYS A 95 -6.52 -0.21 -4.36
C LYS A 95 -6.86 -1.60 -4.89
N VAL A 96 -8.09 -2.05 -4.68
CA VAL A 96 -8.61 -3.31 -5.24
C VAL A 96 -9.42 -2.98 -6.48
N ASN A 97 -9.12 -3.61 -7.61
CA ASN A 97 -10.00 -3.53 -8.77
C ASN A 97 -11.20 -4.44 -8.51
N LYS A 98 -12.38 -3.85 -8.28
CA LYS A 98 -13.66 -4.57 -8.37
C LYS A 98 -13.91 -4.80 -9.87
N GLY A 99 -13.39 -5.88 -10.45
CA GLY A 99 -13.44 -6.01 -11.92
C GLY A 99 -13.29 -7.40 -12.52
N ASP A 100 -12.57 -8.34 -11.91
CA ASP A 100 -12.37 -9.66 -12.53
C ASP A 100 -13.02 -10.73 -11.67
N ASN A 101 -14.30 -10.99 -11.98
CA ASN A 101 -15.04 -12.20 -11.60
C ASN A 101 -14.55 -13.39 -12.43
#